data_AF-A0A1M6CRZ1-F1
#
_entry.id   AF-A0A1M6CRZ1-F1
#
_cell.length_a   1.000
_cell.length_b   1.000
_cell.length_c   1.000
_cell.angle_alpha   90.00
_cell.angle_beta   90.00
_cell.angle_gamma   90.00
#
_symmetry.space_group_name_H-M   'P 1'
#
loop_
_entity.id
_entity.type
_entity.pdbx_description
1 polymer ?
#
loop_
_entity_poly.entity_id
_entity_poly.type
_entity_poly.pdbx_seq_one_letter_code
_entity_poly.pdbx_strand_id
1 'polypeptide(L)'
;MKSSINISYILVTALAVLLTFIVHEFAHYVTGELLGYSMKMTLNSVTLKEGTYNSDWHSYLVTAAGPIITIVLAFVFFYVIRKTGKVSWYPFLFFAFVFRLMAMVISIFNPNDEARLSYVLGLGYWMLPLLVTFTLLFLVIKTSKEQGYGLKFNLINYLLATVFVTGVVCLDQYVLK
;
A
#
# COMPACT_ATOMS: atom_id res chain seq x y z
N MET A 1 -3.58 2.28 26.97
CA MET A 1 -2.85 0.99 26.96
C MET A 1 -1.39 1.25 26.62
N LYS A 2 -0.43 0.59 27.29
CA LYS A 2 0.98 0.68 26.90
C LYS A 2 1.14 -0.05 25.56
N SER A 3 1.52 0.65 24.49
CA SER A 3 1.86 0.01 23.22
C SER A 3 3.14 -0.80 23.40
N SER A 4 3.01 -2.13 23.49
CA SER A 4 4.15 -3.04 23.60
C SER A 4 4.31 -3.82 22.30
N ILE A 5 5.56 -3.96 21.88
CA ILE A 5 5.93 -4.75 20.71
C ILE A 5 6.34 -6.12 21.24
N ASN A 6 5.52 -7.12 20.95
CA ASN A 6 5.79 -8.52 21.27
C ASN A 6 5.82 -9.34 19.97
N ILE A 7 6.14 -10.63 20.08
CA ILE A 7 6.23 -11.52 18.91
C ILE A 7 4.90 -11.56 18.13
N SER A 8 3.76 -11.60 18.83
CA SER A 8 2.44 -11.57 18.19
C SER A 8 2.24 -10.30 17.36
N TYR A 9 2.62 -9.13 17.87
CA TYR A 9 2.56 -7.88 17.13
C TYR A 9 3.46 -7.90 15.89
N ILE A 10 4.68 -8.41 16.02
CA ILE A 10 5.63 -8.53 14.91
C ILE A 10 5.06 -9.43 13.80
N LEU A 11 4.46 -10.57 14.17
CA LEU A 11 3.80 -11.49 13.22
C LEU A 11 2.60 -10.82 12.55
N VAL A 12 1.80 -10.05 13.29
CA VAL A 12 0.69 -9.28 12.71
C VAL A 12 1.19 -8.19 11.77
N THR A 13 2.32 -7.54 12.06
CA THR A 13 2.94 -6.60 11.13
C THR A 13 3.42 -7.28 9.85
N ALA A 14 4.06 -8.45 9.95
CA ALA A 14 4.45 -9.23 8.78
C ALA A 14 3.24 -9.59 7.91
N LEU A 15 2.16 -10.04 8.56
CA LEU A 15 0.89 -10.36 7.89
C LEU A 15 0.28 -9.13 7.24
N ALA A 16 0.26 -7.98 7.93
CA ALA A 16 -0.27 -6.74 7.39
C ALA A 16 0.50 -6.28 6.14
N VAL A 17 1.84 -6.43 6.15
CA VAL A 17 2.69 -6.13 4.99
C VAL A 17 2.33 -7.04 3.82
N LEU A 18 2.37 -8.36 4.02
CA LEU A 18 2.09 -9.35 2.98
C LEU A 18 0.69 -9.17 2.38
N LEU A 19 -0.34 -9.05 3.23
CA LEU A 19 -1.71 -8.89 2.76
C LEU A 19 -1.93 -7.58 2.02
N THR A 20 -1.28 -6.50 2.42
CA THR A 20 -1.43 -5.21 1.72
C THR A 20 -0.82 -5.28 0.32
N PHE A 21 0.35 -5.90 0.16
CA PHE A 21 0.93 -6.17 -1.18
C PHE A 21 -0.01 -6.99 -2.04
N ILE A 22 -0.42 -8.17 -1.53
CA ILE A 22 -1.28 -9.09 -2.27
C ILE A 22 -2.59 -8.41 -2.67
N VAL A 23 -3.27 -7.71 -1.74
CA VAL A 23 -4.55 -7.07 -2.06
C VAL A 23 -4.40 -5.90 -3.03
N HIS A 24 -3.30 -5.15 -2.94
CA HIS A 24 -3.00 -4.06 -3.88
C HIS A 24 -2.82 -4.59 -5.30
N GLU A 25 -1.92 -5.55 -5.48
CA GLU A 25 -1.67 -6.19 -6.77
C GLU A 25 -2.91 -6.93 -7.27
N PHE A 26 -3.63 -7.63 -6.37
CA PHE A 26 -4.85 -8.33 -6.74
C PHE A 26 -5.94 -7.39 -7.26
N ALA A 27 -6.02 -6.15 -6.76
CA ALA A 27 -6.96 -5.17 -7.30
C ALA A 27 -6.59 -4.75 -8.73
N HIS A 28 -5.30 -4.58 -9.05
CA HIS A 28 -4.85 -4.38 -10.43
C HIS A 28 -5.23 -5.58 -11.31
N TYR A 29 -4.91 -6.78 -10.84
CA TYR A 29 -5.16 -8.04 -11.53
C TYR A 29 -6.66 -8.21 -11.87
N VAL A 30 -7.53 -8.15 -10.85
CA VAL A 30 -8.98 -8.34 -11.03
C VAL A 30 -9.56 -7.27 -11.94
N THR A 31 -9.11 -6.01 -11.82
CA THR A 31 -9.61 -4.94 -12.70
C THR A 31 -9.24 -5.21 -14.16
N GLY A 32 -8.03 -5.70 -14.43
CA GLY A 32 -7.61 -6.08 -15.79
C GLY A 32 -8.41 -7.25 -16.35
N GLU A 33 -8.58 -8.32 -15.57
CA GLU A 33 -9.37 -9.50 -15.97
C GLU A 33 -10.84 -9.15 -16.23
N LEU A 34 -11.46 -8.32 -15.37
CA LEU A 34 -12.85 -7.86 -15.57
C LEU A 34 -13.02 -6.99 -16.82
N LEU A 35 -11.97 -6.28 -17.26
CA LEU A 35 -11.96 -5.51 -18.50
C LEU A 35 -11.62 -6.36 -19.73
N GLY A 36 -11.44 -7.68 -19.56
CA GLY A 36 -11.21 -8.65 -20.62
C GLY A 36 -9.74 -8.86 -21.00
N TYR A 37 -8.80 -8.45 -20.15
CA TYR A 37 -7.36 -8.65 -20.39
C TYR A 37 -6.84 -9.86 -19.62
N SER A 38 -5.94 -10.61 -20.26
CA SER A 38 -5.22 -11.70 -19.61
C SER A 38 -4.07 -11.13 -18.79
N MET A 39 -4.18 -11.21 -17.46
CA MET A 39 -3.25 -10.60 -16.52
C MET A 39 -2.31 -11.65 -15.90
N LYS A 40 -1.10 -11.25 -15.53
CA LYS A 40 -0.21 -12.01 -14.64
C LYS A 40 0.10 -11.16 -13.41
N MET A 41 0.13 -11.81 -12.25
CA MET A 41 0.43 -11.19 -10.97
C MET A 41 1.58 -11.93 -10.29
N THR A 42 2.47 -11.17 -9.66
CA THR A 42 3.46 -11.63 -8.67
C THR A 42 3.14 -11.01 -7.31
N LEU A 43 3.97 -11.17 -6.28
CA LEU A 43 3.71 -10.54 -4.97
C LEU A 43 3.83 -9.01 -5.02
N ASN A 44 4.60 -8.46 -5.96
CA ASN A 44 4.94 -7.04 -6.04
C ASN A 44 4.79 -6.45 -7.45
N SER A 45 4.09 -7.15 -8.35
CA SER A 45 3.81 -6.60 -9.68
C SER A 45 2.60 -7.24 -10.34
N VAL A 46 1.94 -6.47 -11.20
CA VAL A 46 0.93 -6.94 -12.14
C VAL A 46 1.22 -6.41 -13.53
N THR A 47 1.13 -7.29 -14.53
CA THR A 47 1.29 -6.94 -15.94
C THR A 47 0.27 -7.67 -16.81
N LEU A 48 0.06 -7.18 -18.03
CA LEU A 48 -0.55 -7.99 -19.09
C LEU A 48 0.35 -9.22 -19.33
N LYS A 49 -0.25 -10.38 -19.61
CA LYS A 49 0.52 -11.55 -20.09
C LYS A 49 1.13 -11.27 -21.45
N GLU A 50 0.35 -10.67 -22.35
CA GLU A 50 0.73 -10.35 -23.72
C GLU A 50 0.00 -9.08 -24.19
N GLY A 51 0.60 -8.37 -25.14
CA GLY A 51 -0.01 -7.23 -25.82
C GLY A 51 -0.04 -5.92 -25.01
N THR A 52 -0.96 -5.04 -25.38
CA THR A 52 -1.20 -3.73 -24.76
C THR A 52 -2.68 -3.56 -24.48
N TYR A 53 -3.03 -2.60 -23.62
CA TYR A 53 -4.43 -2.23 -23.43
C TYR A 53 -5.03 -1.72 -24.74
N ASN A 54 -6.27 -2.11 -25.03
CA ASN A 54 -7.03 -1.67 -26.21
C ASN A 54 -7.57 -0.24 -26.05
N SER A 55 -7.53 0.29 -24.83
CA SER A 55 -8.01 1.62 -24.48
C SER A 55 -7.15 2.18 -23.34
N ASP A 56 -6.76 3.46 -23.47
CA ASP A 56 -6.04 4.18 -22.42
C ASP A 56 -6.82 4.21 -21.10
N TRP A 57 -8.14 4.38 -21.17
CA TRP A 57 -9.00 4.37 -19.98
C TRP A 57 -8.95 3.04 -19.23
N HIS A 58 -8.79 1.91 -19.92
CA HIS A 58 -8.64 0.62 -19.27
C HIS A 58 -7.31 0.57 -18.50
N SER A 59 -6.22 1.06 -19.10
CA SER A 59 -4.92 1.17 -18.42
C SER A 59 -4.99 2.07 -17.19
N TYR A 60 -5.74 3.17 -17.27
CA TYR A 60 -5.90 4.11 -16.15
C TYR A 60 -6.71 3.50 -15.02
N LEU A 61 -7.80 2.80 -15.33
CA LEU A 61 -8.61 2.10 -14.34
C LEU A 61 -7.82 1.00 -13.64
N VAL A 62 -7.09 0.18 -14.39
CA VAL A 62 -6.20 -0.83 -13.81
C VAL A 62 -5.18 -0.14 -12.92
N THR A 63 -4.46 0.88 -13.40
CA THR A 63 -3.47 1.63 -12.62
C THR A 63 -4.05 2.27 -11.36
N ALA A 64 -5.29 2.73 -11.37
CA ALA A 64 -5.93 3.34 -10.20
C ALA A 64 -6.36 2.30 -9.13
N ALA A 65 -6.63 1.05 -9.53
CA ALA A 65 -7.24 0.04 -8.68
C ALA A 65 -6.44 -0.26 -7.40
N GLY A 66 -5.12 -0.46 -7.53
CA GLY A 66 -4.20 -0.70 -6.41
C GLY A 66 -4.22 0.43 -5.38
N PRO A 67 -3.90 1.68 -5.76
CA PRO A 67 -3.98 2.81 -4.84
C PRO A 67 -5.34 2.97 -4.18
N ILE A 68 -6.43 2.83 -4.95
CA ILE A 68 -7.80 2.94 -4.42
C ILE A 68 -8.06 1.89 -3.35
N ILE A 69 -7.73 0.60 -3.59
CA ILE A 69 -7.98 -0.43 -2.58
C ILE A 69 -7.11 -0.24 -1.33
N THR A 70 -5.87 0.24 -1.48
CA THR A 70 -4.99 0.57 -0.34
C THR A 70 -5.58 1.68 0.51
N ILE A 71 -6.12 2.73 -0.11
CA ILE A 71 -6.80 3.83 0.59
C ILE A 71 -8.04 3.30 1.33
N VAL A 72 -8.87 2.49 0.66
CA VAL A 72 -10.07 1.89 1.27
C VAL A 72 -9.69 1.05 2.49
N LEU A 73 -8.68 0.18 2.39
CA LEU A 73 -8.18 -0.61 3.52
C LEU A 73 -7.68 0.27 4.67
N ALA A 74 -6.94 1.34 4.36
CA ALA A 74 -6.49 2.28 5.38
C ALA A 74 -7.67 2.91 6.15
N PHE A 75 -8.72 3.36 5.44
CA PHE A 75 -9.93 3.87 6.09
C PHE A 75 -10.65 2.78 6.91
N VAL A 76 -10.76 1.56 6.39
CA VAL A 76 -11.35 0.44 7.14
C VAL A 76 -10.61 0.22 8.46
N PHE A 77 -9.29 0.09 8.45
CA PHE A 77 -8.51 -0.13 9.66
C PHE A 77 -8.50 1.09 10.59
N PHE A 78 -8.52 2.30 10.03
CA PHE A 78 -8.73 3.52 10.80
C PHE A 78 -10.03 3.49 11.62
N TYR A 79 -11.14 2.99 11.05
CA TYR A 79 -12.40 2.80 11.78
C TYR A 79 -12.34 1.61 12.76
N VAL A 80 -11.76 0.48 12.36
CA VAL A 80 -11.62 -0.72 13.22
C VAL A 80 -10.80 -0.44 14.47
N ILE A 81 -9.71 0.32 14.36
CA ILE A 81 -8.87 0.71 15.51
C ILE A 81 -9.69 1.53 16.50
N ARG A 82 -10.49 2.51 16.04
CA ARG A 82 -11.35 3.29 16.95
C ARG A 82 -12.42 2.45 17.64
N LYS A 83 -13.02 1.51 16.90
CA LYS A 83 -14.09 0.67 17.45
C LYS A 83 -13.56 -0.33 18.48
N THR A 84 -12.35 -0.86 18.27
CA THR A 84 -11.82 -1.95 19.09
C THR A 84 -10.75 -1.53 20.09
N GLY A 85 -10.08 -0.40 19.87
CA GLY A 85 -8.91 0.06 20.62
C GLY A 85 -7.67 -0.84 20.46
N LYS A 86 -7.74 -1.94 19.71
CA LYS A 86 -6.67 -2.94 19.68
C LYS A 86 -5.49 -2.45 18.84
N VAL A 87 -4.32 -2.39 19.45
CA VAL A 87 -3.06 -1.98 18.80
C VAL A 87 -2.67 -2.91 17.65
N SER A 88 -3.08 -4.18 17.66
CA SER A 88 -2.79 -5.16 16.61
C SER A 88 -3.36 -4.79 15.24
N TRP A 89 -4.33 -3.88 15.16
CA TRP A 89 -4.85 -3.40 13.87
C TRP A 89 -4.03 -2.26 13.28
N TYR A 90 -3.20 -1.61 14.10
CA TYR A 90 -2.40 -0.47 13.68
C TYR A 90 -1.43 -0.76 12.52
N PRO A 91 -0.75 -1.92 12.47
CA PRO A 91 0.14 -2.25 11.35
C PRO A 91 -0.52 -2.14 9.97
N PHE A 92 -1.80 -2.48 9.83
CA PHE A 92 -2.49 -2.40 8.54
C PHE A 92 -2.67 -0.96 8.06
N LEU A 93 -3.07 -0.05 8.96
CA LEU A 93 -3.16 1.38 8.65
C LEU A 93 -1.77 1.98 8.40
N PHE A 94 -0.82 1.68 9.30
CA PHE A 94 0.52 2.23 9.24
C PHE A 94 1.26 1.77 7.97
N PHE A 95 1.11 0.51 7.60
CA PHE A 95 1.76 -0.02 6.42
C PHE A 95 1.16 0.53 5.13
N ALA A 96 -0.16 0.74 5.04
CA ALA A 96 -0.76 1.42 3.88
C ALA A 96 -0.09 2.79 3.62
N PHE A 97 0.18 3.57 4.68
CA PHE A 97 0.94 4.81 4.58
C PHE A 97 2.39 4.58 4.12
N VAL A 98 3.15 3.72 4.80
CA VAL A 98 4.57 3.49 4.47
C VAL A 98 4.72 2.96 3.04
N PHE A 99 3.83 2.09 2.62
CA PHE A 99 3.84 1.50 1.28
C PHE A 99 3.68 2.57 0.19
N ARG A 100 2.71 3.48 0.33
CA ARG A 100 2.53 4.59 -0.63
C ARG A 100 3.62 5.65 -0.51
N LEU A 101 4.12 5.94 0.70
CA LEU A 101 5.27 6.83 0.90
C LEU A 101 6.51 6.30 0.17
N MET A 102 6.83 5.02 0.31
CA MET A 102 7.95 4.39 -0.38
C MET A 102 7.75 4.43 -1.90
N ALA A 103 6.55 4.11 -2.39
CA ALA A 103 6.23 4.19 -3.81
C ALA A 103 6.40 5.62 -4.37
N MET A 104 5.98 6.64 -3.61
CA MET A 104 6.19 8.05 -3.97
C MET A 104 7.68 8.41 -4.01
N VAL A 105 8.49 7.97 -3.05
CA VAL A 105 9.95 8.21 -3.07
C VAL A 105 10.62 7.50 -4.24
N ILE A 106 10.25 6.25 -4.51
CA ILE A 106 10.76 5.47 -5.65
C ILE A 106 10.36 6.11 -6.98
N SER A 107 9.25 6.84 -7.02
CA SER A 107 8.80 7.61 -8.19
C SER A 107 9.78 8.70 -8.63
N ILE A 108 10.81 9.03 -7.87
CA ILE A 108 11.90 9.87 -8.38
C ILE A 108 12.65 9.17 -9.54
N PHE A 109 12.75 7.84 -9.49
CA PHE A 109 13.46 7.03 -10.48
C PHE A 109 12.53 6.24 -11.40
N ASN A 110 11.42 5.73 -10.87
CA ASN A 110 10.46 4.93 -11.62
C ASN A 110 9.03 5.26 -11.19
N PRO A 111 8.20 5.88 -12.05
CA PRO A 111 6.87 6.36 -11.67
C PRO A 111 6.01 5.23 -11.11
N ASN A 112 5.50 5.41 -9.89
CA ASN A 112 4.50 4.54 -9.32
C ASN A 112 3.12 4.77 -9.94
N ASP A 113 2.12 4.05 -9.45
CA ASP A 113 0.76 4.06 -10.03
C ASP A 113 0.12 5.45 -9.97
N GLU A 114 0.20 6.15 -8.85
CA GLU A 114 -0.35 7.51 -8.76
C GLU A 114 0.44 8.49 -9.61
N ALA A 115 1.76 8.38 -9.72
CA ALA A 115 2.57 9.29 -10.54
C ALA A 115 2.23 9.12 -12.03
N ARG A 116 2.10 7.86 -12.51
CA ARG A 116 1.65 7.57 -13.88
C ARG A 116 0.26 8.14 -14.12
N LEU A 117 -0.68 7.88 -13.20
CA LEU A 117 -2.06 8.35 -13.32
C LEU A 117 -2.15 9.89 -13.26
N SER A 118 -1.37 10.53 -12.38
CA SER A 118 -1.35 11.99 -12.21
C SER A 118 -0.84 12.68 -13.47
N TYR A 119 0.17 12.09 -14.13
CA TYR A 119 0.72 12.60 -15.37
C TYR A 119 -0.29 12.50 -16.52
N VAL A 120 -0.90 11.33 -16.74
CA VAL A 120 -1.87 11.15 -17.85
C VAL A 120 -3.15 11.96 -17.68
N LEU A 121 -3.53 12.30 -16.44
CA LEU A 121 -4.66 13.18 -16.16
C LEU A 121 -4.33 14.68 -16.29
N GLY A 122 -3.08 15.04 -16.61
CA GLY A 122 -2.65 16.44 -16.72
C GLY A 122 -2.56 17.18 -15.39
N LEU A 123 -2.52 16.46 -14.25
CA LEU A 123 -2.43 17.05 -12.90
C LEU A 123 -0.99 17.38 -12.47
N GLY A 124 -0.02 17.05 -13.32
CA GLY A 124 1.40 17.07 -12.99
C GLY A 124 1.84 15.81 -12.25
N TYR A 125 3.14 15.50 -12.27
CA TYR A 125 3.67 14.22 -11.83
C TYR A 125 3.42 13.88 -10.35
N TRP A 126 3.42 14.89 -9.47
CA TRP A 126 3.43 14.69 -8.01
C TRP A 126 2.08 14.85 -7.31
N MET A 127 1.05 15.34 -8.00
CA MET A 127 -0.21 15.72 -7.37
C MET A 127 -0.90 14.54 -6.68
N LEU A 128 -1.14 13.43 -7.39
CA LEU A 128 -1.77 12.25 -6.77
C LEU A 128 -0.86 11.54 -5.75
N PRO A 129 0.45 11.30 -6.00
CA PRO A 129 1.33 10.72 -4.98
C PRO A 129 1.32 11.49 -3.64
N LEU A 130 1.39 12.83 -3.71
CA LEU A 130 1.35 13.69 -2.52
C LEU A 130 -0.02 13.63 -1.83
N LEU A 131 -1.11 13.72 -2.60
CA LEU A 131 -2.47 13.67 -2.06
C LEU A 131 -2.73 12.37 -1.30
N VAL A 132 -2.40 11.22 -1.90
CA VAL A 132 -2.58 9.91 -1.28
C VAL A 132 -1.69 9.78 -0.05
N THR A 133 -0.40 10.07 -0.17
CA THR A 133 0.54 9.93 0.95
C THR A 133 0.18 10.83 2.13
N PHE A 134 -0.19 12.09 1.90
CA PHE A 134 -0.60 13.00 2.97
C PHE A 134 -1.95 12.63 3.60
N THR A 135 -2.89 12.11 2.82
CA THR A 135 -4.14 11.58 3.35
C THR A 135 -3.88 10.43 4.33
N LEU A 136 -3.04 9.47 3.93
CA LEU A 136 -2.68 8.33 4.78
C LEU A 136 -1.86 8.74 6.00
N LEU A 137 -0.92 9.68 5.84
CA LEU A 137 -0.16 10.26 6.95
C LEU A 137 -1.09 10.92 7.97
N PHE A 138 -2.10 11.67 7.51
CA PHE A 138 -3.09 12.28 8.38
C PHE A 138 -3.84 11.23 9.21
N LEU A 139 -4.28 10.12 8.60
CA LEU A 139 -4.95 9.03 9.32
C LEU A 139 -4.03 8.40 10.38
N VAL A 140 -2.76 8.19 10.04
CA VAL A 140 -1.72 7.66 10.96
C VAL A 140 -1.47 8.60 12.13
N ILE A 141 -1.30 9.90 11.87
CA ILE A 141 -1.09 10.93 12.91
C ILE A 141 -2.31 10.99 13.83
N LYS A 142 -3.52 11.04 13.25
CA LYS A 142 -4.76 11.13 14.01
C LYS A 142 -4.95 9.90 14.90
N THR A 143 -4.71 8.70 14.36
CA THR A 143 -4.76 7.45 15.13
C THR A 143 -3.69 7.41 16.22
N SER A 144 -2.46 7.81 15.92
CA SER A 144 -1.38 7.86 16.90
C SER A 144 -1.72 8.78 18.08
N LYS A 145 -2.30 9.95 17.81
CA LYS A 145 -2.73 10.90 18.85
C LYS A 145 -3.88 10.33 19.68
N GLU A 146 -4.93 9.83 19.04
CA GLU A 146 -6.11 9.29 19.72
C GLU A 146 -5.82 8.04 20.57
N GLN A 147 -4.87 7.20 20.14
CA GLN A 147 -4.51 5.96 20.84
C GLN A 147 -3.27 6.09 21.74
N GLY A 148 -2.61 7.26 21.76
CA GLY A 148 -1.42 7.50 22.57
C GLY A 148 -0.16 6.79 22.08
N TYR A 149 -0.03 6.54 20.77
CA TYR A 149 1.16 5.92 20.18
C TYR A 149 2.29 6.95 20.05
N GLY A 150 3.34 6.80 20.86
CA GLY A 150 4.49 7.70 20.86
C GLY A 150 5.39 7.56 19.61
N LEU A 151 6.30 8.53 19.44
CA LEU A 151 7.25 8.56 18.31
C LEU A 151 8.10 7.28 18.23
N LYS A 152 8.62 6.81 19.36
CA LYS A 152 9.42 5.56 19.43
C LYS A 152 8.66 4.36 18.86
N PHE A 153 7.37 4.24 19.15
CA PHE A 153 6.55 3.14 18.65
C PHE A 153 6.36 3.22 17.13
N ASN A 154 6.11 4.42 16.60
CA ASN A 154 6.00 4.66 15.17
C ASN A 154 7.32 4.40 14.42
N LEU A 155 8.46 4.81 14.99
CA LEU A 155 9.77 4.51 14.43
C LEU A 155 10.05 3.01 14.36
N ILE A 156 9.70 2.23 15.40
CA ILE A 156 9.87 0.77 15.35
C ILE A 156 8.94 0.15 14.30
N ASN A 157 7.69 0.63 14.17
CA ASN A 157 6.80 0.16 13.11
C ASN A 157 7.34 0.47 11.71
N TYR A 158 7.96 1.63 11.52
CA TYR A 158 8.64 1.97 10.28
C TYR A 158 9.78 0.98 9.98
N LEU A 159 10.66 0.70 10.95
CA LEU A 159 11.75 -0.27 10.78
C LEU A 159 11.24 -1.69 10.48
N LEU A 160 10.19 -2.14 11.19
CA LEU A 160 9.57 -3.44 10.91
C LEU A 160 8.97 -3.48 9.50
N ALA A 161 8.25 -2.44 9.09
CA ALA A 161 7.68 -2.34 7.76
C ALA A 161 8.77 -2.39 6.68
N THR A 162 9.87 -1.65 6.83
CA THR A 162 10.97 -1.67 5.86
C THR A 162 11.62 -3.05 5.75
N VAL A 163 11.86 -3.74 6.89
CA VAL A 163 12.43 -5.09 6.89
C VAL A 163 11.51 -6.08 6.16
N PHE A 164 10.21 -6.04 6.46
CA PHE A 164 9.26 -6.95 5.80
C PHE A 164 9.03 -6.62 4.34
N VAL A 165 9.00 -5.34 3.95
CA VAL A 165 8.97 -4.93 2.53
C VAL A 165 10.16 -5.49 1.79
N THR A 166 11.38 -5.32 2.32
CA THR A 166 12.58 -5.91 1.72
C THR A 166 12.44 -7.42 1.58
N GLY A 167 11.91 -8.09 2.60
CA GLY A 167 11.63 -9.53 2.56
C GLY A 167 10.68 -9.92 1.42
N VAL A 168 9.54 -9.23 1.27
CA VAL A 168 8.56 -9.49 0.21
C VAL A 168 9.16 -9.24 -1.17
N VAL A 169 9.84 -8.11 -1.37
CA VAL A 169 10.45 -7.77 -2.66
C VAL A 169 11.56 -8.77 -3.04
N CYS A 170 12.42 -9.14 -2.10
CA CYS A 170 13.46 -10.14 -2.36
C CYS A 170 12.86 -11.53 -2.66
N LEU A 171 11.82 -11.94 -1.94
CA LEU A 171 11.12 -13.20 -2.19
C LEU A 171 10.52 -13.22 -3.61
N ASP A 172 9.88 -12.13 -4.01
CA ASP A 172 9.29 -11.99 -5.34
C ASP A 172 10.35 -12.03 -6.46
N GLN A 173 11.45 -11.29 -6.29
CA GLN A 173 12.46 -11.13 -7.34
C GLN A 173 13.39 -12.34 -7.52
N TYR A 174 13.68 -13.07 -6.44
CA TYR A 174 14.73 -14.10 -6.44
C TYR A 174 14.20 -15.52 -6.23
N VAL A 175 12.99 -15.70 -5.68
CA VAL A 175 12.46 -17.03 -5.34
C VAL A 175 11.23 -17.40 -6.15
N LEU A 176 10.28 -16.46 -6.33
CA LEU A 176 8.96 -16.75 -6.92
C LEU A 176 8.83 -16.44 -8.42
N LYS A 177 9.93 -16.14 -9.10
CA LYS A 177 9.95 -15.81 -10.54
C LYS A 177 9.27 -16.86 -11.43
#